data_AF-A0A7S4Q573-F1
#
_entry.id   AF-A0A7S4Q573-F1
#
_cell.length_a   1.000
_cell.length_b   1.000
_cell.length_c   1.000
_cell.angle_alpha   90.00
_cell.angle_beta   90.00
_cell.angle_gamma   90.00
#
_symmetry.space_group_name_H-M   'P 1'
#
loop_
_entity.id
_entity.type
_entity.pdbx_description
1 polymer ?
#
loop_
_entity_poly.entity_id
_entity_poly.type
_entity_poly.pdbx_seq_one_letter_code
_entity_poly.pdbx_strand_id
1 'polypeptide(L)'
;MAPVVAVLAEDAGPMYVLPPSCATSPILRCSRHDDPMSSDMSHQLSELGRIERPSTPPPINLLLAPHVDYEDIPRPPGLSDPAPSTTSGRGQPIAAGEAQAPPARGGAKELVASVIQSVLGDDFPGLDGDMVPAELPCNAGILRRWWTRPTHPLLCPLTGFPVNLLPYPPFKLRSDASKPTPYKLVDGKFLAMAVIVDSSVPFCGRNLQVSDLHALDLHIHRCKLGPFKPARLMELQRAVAEATTAKAKAEAMQGLVKFRIEARAELGKLRKIQESRLIQLQLLPGGSRRHRGEARGSRRKQNGLAS
;
A
#
# COMPACT_ATOMS: atom_id res chain seq x y z
N MET A 1 -24.93 22.68 -55.65
CA MET A 1 -24.79 21.30 -56.12
C MET A 1 -23.60 20.70 -55.39
N ALA A 2 -23.87 19.79 -54.45
CA ALA A 2 -22.87 19.18 -53.58
C ALA A 2 -22.38 17.84 -54.17
N PRO A 3 -21.12 17.42 -53.92
CA PRO A 3 -20.69 16.07 -54.24
C PRO A 3 -21.06 15.11 -53.10
N VAL A 4 -21.73 14.03 -53.47
CA VAL A 4 -22.00 12.85 -52.64
C VAL A 4 -20.73 12.02 -52.59
N VAL A 5 -20.11 11.92 -51.41
CA VAL A 5 -19.02 10.98 -51.16
C VAL A 5 -19.62 9.77 -50.44
N ALA A 6 -19.62 8.63 -51.13
CA ALA A 6 -19.99 7.35 -50.57
C ALA A 6 -18.89 6.87 -49.60
N VAL A 7 -19.25 6.60 -48.35
CA VAL A 7 -18.39 5.93 -47.37
C VAL A 7 -18.74 4.44 -47.43
N LEU A 8 -17.75 3.64 -47.84
CA LEU A 8 -17.82 2.18 -47.82
C LEU A 8 -17.68 1.66 -46.38
N ALA A 9 -18.47 0.62 -46.12
CA ALA A 9 -18.56 -0.10 -44.87
C ALA A 9 -17.32 -0.96 -44.62
N GLU A 10 -16.85 -1.02 -43.37
CA GLU A 10 -15.95 -2.06 -42.89
C GLU A 10 -16.50 -2.71 -41.62
N ASP A 11 -16.87 -3.98 -41.82
CA ASP A 11 -16.51 -5.17 -41.05
C ASP A 11 -16.96 -5.29 -39.57
N ALA A 12 -18.08 -5.99 -39.40
CA ALA A 12 -18.55 -6.52 -38.13
C ALA A 12 -17.84 -7.84 -37.82
N GLY A 13 -16.90 -7.80 -36.87
CA GLY A 13 -16.24 -8.99 -36.34
C GLY A 13 -17.20 -9.93 -35.58
N PRO A 14 -16.90 -11.24 -35.50
CA PRO A 14 -17.82 -12.27 -35.06
C PRO A 14 -18.11 -12.23 -33.54
N MET A 15 -19.40 -12.26 -33.20
CA MET A 15 -19.90 -12.52 -31.86
C MET A 15 -19.58 -13.96 -31.43
N TYR A 16 -18.80 -14.10 -30.36
CA TYR A 16 -18.70 -15.38 -29.65
C TYR A 16 -19.94 -15.56 -28.77
N VAL A 17 -20.78 -16.50 -29.17
CA VAL A 17 -21.91 -17.02 -28.38
C VAL A 17 -21.34 -18.00 -27.34
N LEU A 18 -21.40 -17.65 -26.06
CA LEU A 18 -21.14 -18.60 -24.97
C LEU A 18 -22.41 -19.43 -24.70
N PRO A 19 -22.31 -20.76 -24.56
CA PRO A 19 -23.45 -21.60 -24.21
C PRO A 19 -23.80 -21.50 -22.72
N PRO A 20 -25.08 -21.70 -22.35
CA PRO A 20 -25.49 -21.80 -20.95
C PRO A 20 -25.25 -23.22 -20.45
N SER A 21 -24.49 -23.40 -19.37
CA SER A 21 -24.45 -24.66 -18.64
C SER A 21 -25.06 -24.48 -17.25
N CYS A 22 -26.27 -25.00 -17.10
CA CYS A 22 -26.89 -25.30 -15.82
C CYS A 22 -26.30 -26.58 -15.20
N ALA A 23 -26.66 -26.78 -13.92
CA ALA A 23 -26.58 -28.00 -13.11
C ALA A 23 -25.23 -28.27 -12.41
N THR A 24 -25.11 -28.15 -11.08
CA THR A 24 -25.67 -28.95 -9.96
C THR A 24 -24.81 -30.17 -9.60
N SER A 25 -24.02 -29.99 -8.53
CA SER A 25 -23.54 -30.97 -7.51
C SER A 25 -22.53 -32.08 -7.92
N PRO A 26 -21.81 -32.77 -6.99
CA PRO A 26 -21.92 -32.77 -5.52
C PRO A 26 -20.60 -32.69 -4.72
N ILE A 27 -20.79 -32.67 -3.39
CA ILE A 27 -19.82 -32.80 -2.29
C ILE A 27 -18.89 -34.01 -2.49
N LEU A 28 -17.57 -33.77 -2.57
CA LEU A 28 -16.54 -34.79 -2.53
C LEU A 28 -15.99 -34.94 -1.09
N ARG A 29 -16.29 -36.09 -0.49
CA ARG A 29 -15.69 -36.58 0.76
C ARG A 29 -14.18 -36.76 0.58
N CYS A 30 -13.40 -36.18 1.49
CA CYS A 30 -12.00 -36.53 1.68
C CYS A 30 -11.89 -37.99 2.15
N SER A 31 -11.29 -38.84 1.32
CA SER A 31 -10.72 -40.11 1.77
C SER A 31 -9.24 -39.89 2.03
N ARG A 32 -8.83 -40.14 3.29
CA ARG A 32 -7.42 -40.25 3.69
C ARG A 32 -6.86 -41.53 3.07
N HIS A 33 -5.86 -41.41 2.20
CA HIS A 33 -4.94 -42.50 1.94
C HIS A 33 -3.63 -42.20 2.67
N ASP A 34 -3.34 -43.04 3.64
CA ASP A 34 -2.04 -43.21 4.26
C ASP A 34 -1.18 -44.05 3.31
N ASP A 35 -0.20 -43.43 2.64
CA ASP A 35 0.86 -44.16 1.94
C ASP A 35 2.17 -44.09 2.76
N PRO A 36 2.75 -45.24 3.12
CA PRO A 36 4.02 -45.30 3.84
C PRO A 36 5.21 -45.26 2.87
N MET A 37 6.25 -44.53 3.31
CA MET A 37 7.68 -44.65 2.98
C MET A 37 8.10 -45.17 1.60
N SER A 38 8.76 -44.29 0.84
CA SER A 38 9.89 -44.72 0.00
C SER A 38 11.02 -43.69 0.10
N SER A 39 11.98 -44.00 0.96
CA SER A 39 13.33 -43.46 0.94
C SER A 39 14.11 -44.17 -0.16
N ASP A 40 14.15 -43.65 -1.38
CA ASP A 40 15.31 -43.80 -2.27
C ASP A 40 15.16 -42.98 -3.57
N MET A 41 15.62 -41.72 -3.57
CA MET A 41 15.84 -40.95 -4.82
C MET A 41 17.04 -40.01 -4.70
N SER A 42 18.10 -40.45 -4.02
CA SER A 42 19.33 -39.64 -3.85
C SER A 42 20.48 -40.00 -4.80
N HIS A 43 20.26 -40.83 -5.83
CA HIS A 43 21.36 -41.28 -6.72
C HIS A 43 21.09 -41.20 -8.24
N GLN A 44 20.34 -40.19 -8.73
CA GLN A 44 20.19 -39.97 -10.18
C GLN A 44 20.27 -38.48 -10.62
N LEU A 45 21.10 -37.66 -9.97
CA LEU A 45 21.41 -36.29 -10.43
C LEU A 45 22.92 -36.03 -10.57
N SER A 46 23.67 -36.99 -11.11
CA SER A 46 25.11 -36.81 -11.40
C SER A 46 25.46 -36.72 -12.89
N GLU A 47 24.48 -36.70 -13.80
CA GLU A 47 24.77 -36.89 -15.23
C GLU A 47 23.99 -35.97 -16.17
N LEU A 48 23.82 -34.70 -15.79
CA LEU A 48 23.43 -33.65 -16.74
C LEU A 48 24.30 -32.41 -16.56
N GLY A 49 25.12 -32.16 -17.57
CA GLY A 49 25.51 -30.80 -17.96
C GLY A 49 26.64 -30.18 -17.15
N ARG A 50 27.86 -30.61 -17.46
CA ARG A 50 29.08 -29.80 -17.29
C ARG A 50 28.96 -28.56 -18.20
N ILE A 51 28.17 -27.56 -17.80
CA ILE A 51 28.19 -26.24 -18.41
C ILE A 51 29.48 -25.58 -17.93
N GLU A 52 30.45 -25.50 -18.83
CA GLU A 52 31.66 -24.70 -18.64
C GLU A 52 31.24 -23.28 -18.25
N ARG A 53 31.60 -22.88 -17.03
CA ARG A 53 31.55 -21.48 -16.63
C ARG A 53 32.66 -20.77 -17.40
N PRO A 54 32.38 -19.79 -18.27
CA PRO A 54 33.44 -18.97 -18.85
C PRO A 54 34.15 -18.21 -17.73
N SER A 55 35.39 -18.63 -17.49
CA SER A 55 36.37 -17.99 -16.63
C SER A 55 36.90 -16.76 -17.33
N THR A 56 36.17 -15.65 -17.26
CA THR A 56 36.64 -14.25 -17.16
C THR A 56 35.50 -13.30 -17.54
N PRO A 57 35.19 -12.28 -16.72
CA PRO A 57 34.41 -11.15 -17.21
C PRO A 57 35.24 -10.42 -18.28
N PRO A 58 34.65 -10.04 -19.43
CA PRO A 58 35.36 -9.21 -20.39
C PRO A 58 35.77 -7.89 -19.71
N PRO A 59 36.94 -7.32 -20.04
CA PRO A 59 37.33 -6.03 -19.51
C PRO A 59 36.25 -5.01 -19.85
N ILE A 60 35.73 -4.36 -18.82
CA ILE A 60 34.92 -3.15 -18.98
C ILE A 60 35.87 -2.10 -19.54
N ASN A 61 35.90 -1.98 -20.87
CA ASN A 61 36.43 -0.80 -21.52
C ASN A 61 35.50 0.35 -21.14
N LEU A 62 35.86 1.04 -20.05
CA LEU A 62 35.53 2.44 -19.82
C LEU A 62 36.07 3.22 -21.02
N LEU A 63 35.32 3.21 -22.14
CA LEU A 63 35.43 4.26 -23.12
C LEU A 63 35.04 5.54 -22.38
N LEU A 64 36.08 6.28 -21.97
CA LEU A 64 36.04 7.71 -21.77
C LEU A 64 35.24 8.27 -22.95
N ALA A 65 34.00 8.69 -22.68
CA ALA A 65 33.33 9.59 -23.58
C ALA A 65 34.25 10.81 -23.75
N PRO A 66 34.53 11.26 -24.98
CA PRO A 66 35.36 12.43 -25.20
C PRO A 66 34.77 13.60 -24.40
N HIS A 67 35.64 14.25 -23.62
CA HIS A 67 35.36 15.53 -22.99
C HIS A 67 35.01 16.50 -24.11
N VAL A 68 33.72 16.77 -24.27
CA VAL A 68 33.24 17.81 -25.17
C VAL A 68 33.46 19.11 -24.41
N ASP A 69 34.53 19.82 -24.76
CA ASP A 69 34.74 21.19 -24.29
C ASP A 69 33.55 22.03 -24.75
N TYR A 70 32.74 22.44 -23.77
CA TYR A 70 31.55 23.24 -23.97
C TYR A 70 31.94 24.72 -23.98
N GLU A 71 32.83 25.09 -24.89
CA GLU A 71 33.11 26.50 -25.20
C GLU A 71 32.46 26.82 -26.55
N ASP A 72 31.70 27.91 -26.57
CA ASP A 72 31.08 28.54 -27.73
C ASP A 72 29.86 27.85 -28.37
N ILE A 73 28.71 27.93 -27.67
CA ILE A 73 27.41 27.93 -28.35
C ILE A 73 27.09 29.38 -28.76
N PRO A 74 27.01 29.70 -30.07
CA PRO A 74 26.60 31.02 -30.51
C PRO A 74 25.18 31.33 -30.04
N ARG A 75 25.06 32.43 -29.31
CA ARG A 75 23.80 33.00 -28.82
C ARG A 75 22.89 33.30 -30.03
N PRO A 76 21.63 32.81 -30.07
CA PRO A 76 20.72 33.14 -31.15
C PRO A 76 20.44 34.67 -31.14
N PRO A 77 20.59 35.36 -32.28
CA PRO A 77 20.19 36.75 -32.38
C PRO A 77 18.67 36.84 -32.55
N GLY A 78 18.02 37.67 -31.73
CA GLY A 78 16.64 38.11 -31.99
C GLY A 78 15.60 37.63 -30.98
N LEU A 79 15.65 38.15 -29.76
CA LEU A 79 14.47 38.33 -28.92
C LEU A 79 14.41 39.83 -28.60
N SER A 80 13.64 40.54 -29.40
CA SER A 80 13.26 41.93 -29.17
C SER A 80 12.29 42.01 -27.99
N ASP A 81 12.55 42.95 -27.09
CA ASP A 81 11.70 43.26 -25.95
C ASP A 81 10.30 43.71 -26.38
N PRO A 82 9.22 43.19 -25.78
CA PRO A 82 7.89 43.76 -25.99
C PRO A 82 7.77 45.11 -25.26
N ALA A 83 7.42 46.13 -26.04
CA ALA A 83 7.19 47.50 -25.59
C ALA A 83 6.10 47.60 -24.50
N PRO A 84 6.19 48.59 -23.60
CA PRO A 84 5.17 48.84 -22.58
C PRO A 84 3.90 49.40 -23.23
N SER A 85 2.81 48.65 -23.16
CA SER A 85 1.49 49.10 -23.62
C SER A 85 0.84 49.97 -22.54
N THR A 86 0.99 51.28 -22.68
CA THR A 86 0.18 52.29 -22.02
C THR A 86 -1.26 52.17 -22.52
N THR A 87 -2.17 51.64 -21.71
CA THR A 87 -3.62 51.75 -21.96
C THR A 87 -4.24 52.67 -20.92
N SER A 88 -4.30 53.94 -21.31
CA SER A 88 -5.14 54.98 -20.70
C SER A 88 -6.57 54.79 -21.20
N GLY A 89 -7.53 54.64 -20.29
CA GLY A 89 -8.91 54.32 -20.64
C GLY A 89 -9.90 54.54 -19.51
N ARG A 90 -10.19 55.81 -19.24
CA ARG A 90 -11.50 56.44 -18.95
C ARG A 90 -12.56 55.62 -18.19
N GLY A 91 -12.98 56.18 -17.06
CA GLY A 91 -13.91 55.56 -16.12
C GLY A 91 -15.38 55.62 -16.47
N GLN A 92 -16.14 54.91 -15.64
CA GLN A 92 -17.53 55.21 -15.29
C GLN A 92 -17.73 54.99 -13.78
N PRO A 93 -18.58 55.82 -13.13
CA PRO A 93 -18.87 55.72 -11.71
C PRO A 93 -19.99 54.69 -11.48
N ILE A 94 -19.72 53.67 -10.66
CA ILE A 94 -20.76 52.80 -10.13
C ILE A 94 -21.06 53.26 -8.71
N ALA A 95 -22.34 53.51 -8.48
CA ALA A 95 -22.93 54.07 -7.28
C ALA A 95 -22.56 53.31 -6.00
N ALA A 96 -22.45 54.09 -4.92
CA ALA A 96 -22.27 53.64 -3.56
C ALA A 96 -23.40 52.71 -3.13
N GLY A 97 -23.06 51.45 -2.88
CA GLY A 97 -23.86 50.48 -2.13
C GLY A 97 -23.17 50.23 -0.80
N GLU A 98 -23.76 50.79 0.25
CA GLU A 98 -23.39 50.68 1.66
C GLU A 98 -23.41 49.20 2.09
N ALA A 99 -22.23 48.59 2.28
CA ALA A 99 -22.09 47.23 2.78
C ALA A 99 -21.26 47.23 4.08
N GLN A 100 -22.02 47.34 5.16
CA GLN A 100 -21.80 46.83 6.51
C GLN A 100 -20.45 46.14 6.82
N ALA A 101 -19.74 46.72 7.80
CA ALA A 101 -18.50 46.22 8.37
C ALA A 101 -18.66 44.81 8.98
N PRO A 102 -17.71 43.88 8.76
CA PRO A 102 -17.69 42.61 9.47
C PRO A 102 -17.18 42.82 10.92
N PRO A 103 -17.82 42.20 11.93
CA PRO A 103 -17.31 42.23 13.29
C PRO A 103 -16.05 41.35 13.40
N ALA A 104 -15.07 41.87 14.13
CA ALA A 104 -13.87 41.17 14.55
C ALA A 104 -14.24 39.84 15.26
N ARG A 105 -13.86 38.71 14.66
CA ARG A 105 -13.88 37.40 15.33
C ARG A 105 -12.46 37.03 15.75
N GLY A 106 -12.22 37.21 17.05
CA GLY A 106 -11.11 36.58 17.74
C GLY A 106 -11.31 35.07 17.91
N GLY A 107 -10.19 34.38 18.18
CA GLY A 107 -10.14 33.16 18.99
C GLY A 107 -10.82 31.91 18.43
N ALA A 108 -10.16 31.21 17.50
CA ALA A 108 -10.49 29.82 17.19
C ALA A 108 -9.20 28.97 17.15
N LYS A 109 -8.63 28.69 18.32
CA LYS A 109 -7.58 27.66 18.48
C LYS A 109 -7.90 26.61 19.54
N GLU A 110 -9.09 26.61 20.13
CA GLU A 110 -9.34 25.79 21.33
C GLU A 110 -10.73 25.16 21.35
N LEU A 111 -11.14 24.45 20.29
CA LEU A 111 -12.41 23.70 20.29
C LEU A 111 -12.40 22.42 19.44
N VAL A 112 -11.21 21.90 19.05
CA VAL A 112 -11.09 20.62 18.31
C VAL A 112 -10.70 19.45 19.23
N ALA A 113 -10.41 19.71 20.50
CA ALA A 113 -10.08 18.66 21.48
C ALA A 113 -11.31 18.05 22.19
N SER A 114 -12.48 18.70 22.16
CA SER A 114 -13.63 18.31 23.01
C SER A 114 -14.60 17.31 22.37
N VAL A 115 -14.58 17.12 21.04
CA VAL A 115 -15.55 16.22 20.36
C VAL A 115 -15.09 14.75 20.29
N ILE A 116 -13.82 14.44 20.57
CA ILE A 116 -13.31 13.06 20.52
C ILE A 116 -13.51 12.32 21.87
N GLN A 117 -13.86 13.01 22.96
CA GLN A 117 -14.06 12.39 24.27
C GLN A 117 -15.45 11.78 24.50
N SER A 118 -16.43 12.02 23.62
CA SER A 118 -17.84 11.63 23.89
C SER A 118 -18.26 10.26 23.35
N VAL A 119 -17.36 9.46 22.77
CA VAL A 119 -17.70 8.19 22.08
C VAL A 119 -17.15 6.94 22.78
N LEU A 120 -16.45 7.08 23.91
CA LEU A 120 -16.02 5.93 24.73
C LEU A 120 -16.59 6.11 26.13
N GLY A 121 -17.64 5.35 26.44
CA GLY A 121 -18.30 5.37 27.74
C GLY A 121 -17.36 4.98 28.87
N ASP A 122 -17.39 5.80 29.92
CA ASP A 122 -16.70 5.62 31.20
C ASP A 122 -17.51 4.70 32.14
N ASP A 123 -17.73 3.44 31.75
CA ASP A 123 -18.38 2.44 32.62
C ASP A 123 -17.56 1.15 32.67
N PHE A 124 -16.52 1.12 33.50
CA PHE A 124 -15.97 -0.12 34.04
C PHE A 124 -15.79 0.03 35.56
N PRO A 125 -16.64 -0.64 36.37
CA PRO A 125 -16.51 -0.60 37.82
C PRO A 125 -15.30 -1.42 38.29
N GLY A 126 -14.70 -0.91 39.37
CA GLY A 126 -13.42 -1.34 39.94
C GLY A 126 -13.28 -2.84 40.19
N LEU A 127 -12.08 -3.33 39.85
CA LEU A 127 -11.50 -4.52 40.44
C LEU A 127 -10.25 -4.06 41.18
N ASP A 128 -10.40 -3.87 42.47
CA ASP A 128 -9.32 -3.67 43.41
C ASP A 128 -8.67 -5.04 43.71
N GLY A 129 -7.34 -5.10 43.79
CA GLY A 129 -6.65 -6.16 44.51
C GLY A 129 -5.72 -7.05 43.68
N ASP A 130 -4.47 -6.61 43.58
CA ASP A 130 -3.28 -7.37 43.96
C ASP A 130 -3.04 -8.76 43.34
N MET A 131 -2.39 -8.75 42.17
CA MET A 131 -1.23 -9.60 41.84
C MET A 131 -0.81 -9.32 40.39
N VAL A 132 -0.05 -8.24 40.17
CA VAL A 132 0.57 -7.98 38.86
C VAL A 132 1.98 -8.60 38.87
N PRO A 133 2.23 -9.70 38.14
CA PRO A 133 3.55 -10.27 38.03
C PRO A 133 4.48 -9.29 37.30
N ALA A 134 5.71 -9.19 37.82
CA ALA A 134 6.82 -8.35 37.38
C ALA A 134 6.72 -7.92 35.91
N GLU A 135 6.53 -6.61 35.73
CA GLU A 135 6.36 -5.96 34.45
C GLU A 135 7.58 -6.20 33.56
N LEU A 136 7.38 -6.99 32.50
CA LEU A 136 8.16 -6.81 31.28
C LEU A 136 8.06 -5.34 30.90
N PRO A 137 9.14 -4.64 30.49
CA PRO A 137 9.10 -3.24 30.08
C PRO A 137 8.28 -3.09 28.79
N CYS A 138 6.96 -3.15 28.93
CA CYS A 138 6.01 -2.86 27.89
C CYS A 138 5.94 -1.35 27.78
N ASN A 139 6.51 -0.82 26.70
CA ASN A 139 6.26 0.55 26.24
C ASN A 139 4.75 0.84 26.31
N ALA A 140 4.28 1.49 27.38
CA ALA A 140 2.86 1.73 27.66
C ALA A 140 2.15 2.49 26.52
N GLY A 141 2.92 3.19 25.66
CA GLY A 141 2.43 3.82 24.45
C GLY A 141 1.97 2.87 23.33
N ILE A 142 2.38 1.59 23.32
CA ILE A 142 1.94 0.59 22.33
C ILE A 142 0.52 0.09 22.64
N LEU A 143 0.14 0.07 23.92
CA LEU A 143 -1.16 -0.43 24.39
C LEU A 143 -2.33 0.53 24.14
N ARG A 144 -2.07 1.78 23.71
CA ARG A 144 -3.12 2.78 23.41
C ARG A 144 -3.49 2.87 21.93
N ARG A 145 -2.86 2.08 21.06
CA ARG A 145 -3.12 2.13 19.62
C ARG A 145 -4.34 1.26 19.29
N TRP A 146 -5.42 1.86 18.77
CA TRP A 146 -6.67 1.13 18.49
C TRP A 146 -6.49 -0.11 17.59
N TRP A 147 -5.47 -0.13 16.73
CA TRP A 147 -5.19 -1.24 15.82
C TRP A 147 -4.29 -2.34 16.41
N THR A 148 -3.68 -2.13 17.58
CA THR A 148 -2.83 -3.16 18.23
C THR A 148 -3.63 -4.10 19.12
N ARG A 149 -4.89 -3.77 19.42
CA ARG A 149 -5.81 -4.55 20.27
C ARG A 149 -7.06 -5.01 19.52
N PRO A 150 -6.95 -5.65 18.35
CA PRO A 150 -8.14 -6.19 17.72
C PRO A 150 -8.63 -7.39 18.55
N THR A 151 -9.96 -7.50 18.73
CA THR A 151 -10.60 -8.64 19.40
C THR A 151 -10.31 -9.97 18.69
N HIS A 152 -10.05 -9.91 17.39
CA HIS A 152 -9.67 -11.04 16.55
C HIS A 152 -8.38 -10.72 15.78
N PRO A 153 -7.54 -11.71 15.46
CA PRO A 153 -6.35 -11.49 14.65
C PRO A 153 -6.75 -10.98 13.26
N LEU A 154 -6.52 -9.69 13.01
CA LEU A 154 -6.72 -9.09 11.70
C LEU A 154 -5.44 -9.28 10.88
N LEU A 155 -5.54 -10.00 9.76
CA LEU A 155 -4.44 -10.19 8.83
C LEU A 155 -4.55 -9.19 7.68
N CYS A 156 -3.43 -8.63 7.26
CA CYS A 156 -3.35 -7.83 6.06
C CYS A 156 -3.65 -8.74 4.84
N PRO A 157 -4.67 -8.44 4.01
CA PRO A 157 -5.03 -9.28 2.87
C PRO A 157 -3.97 -9.34 1.77
N LEU A 158 -2.98 -8.45 1.78
CA LEU A 158 -1.90 -8.40 0.77
C LEU A 158 -0.69 -9.24 1.17
N THR A 159 -0.40 -9.34 2.46
CA THR A 159 0.84 -9.95 2.97
C THR A 159 0.59 -11.13 3.90
N GLY A 160 -0.65 -11.33 4.37
CA GLY A 160 -0.96 -12.22 5.48
C GLY A 160 -0.38 -11.77 6.83
N PHE A 161 0.29 -10.61 6.89
CA PHE A 161 0.95 -10.14 8.10
C PHE A 161 -0.08 -9.59 9.12
N PRO A 162 0.02 -9.94 10.42
CA PRO A 162 -0.89 -9.43 11.44
C PRO A 162 -0.83 -7.90 11.57
N VAL A 163 -1.99 -7.25 11.45
CA VAL A 163 -2.11 -5.78 11.45
C VAL A 163 -1.68 -5.16 12.79
N ASN A 164 -1.89 -5.88 13.89
CA ASN A 164 -1.50 -5.44 15.23
C ASN A 164 0.02 -5.38 15.45
N LEU A 165 0.82 -5.97 14.54
CA LEU A 165 2.29 -5.95 14.59
C LEU A 165 2.91 -4.89 13.68
N LEU A 166 2.11 -4.10 12.97
CA LEU A 166 2.60 -3.00 12.16
C LEU A 166 3.13 -1.88 13.07
N PRO A 167 4.32 -1.30 12.77
CA PRO A 167 4.88 -0.24 13.59
C PRO A 167 4.15 1.12 13.41
N TYR A 168 3.29 1.21 12.39
CA TYR A 168 2.47 2.36 12.01
C TYR A 168 0.99 1.96 11.91
N PRO A 169 0.04 2.92 11.90
CA PRO A 169 -1.37 2.63 11.67
C PRO A 169 -1.60 1.95 10.32
N PRO A 170 -2.50 0.95 10.21
CA PRO A 170 -2.86 0.35 8.93
C PRO A 170 -3.56 1.37 8.02
N PHE A 171 -3.46 1.15 6.71
CA PHE A 171 -4.22 1.90 5.72
C PHE A 171 -5.62 1.31 5.55
N LYS A 172 -6.64 2.17 5.45
CA LYS A 172 -8.03 1.77 5.21
C LYS A 172 -8.32 1.79 3.71
N LEU A 173 -8.15 0.65 3.05
CA LEU A 173 -8.44 0.52 1.62
C LEU A 173 -9.93 0.24 1.42
N ARG A 174 -10.65 1.18 0.79
CA ARG A 174 -12.08 1.00 0.48
C ARG A 174 -12.27 -0.16 -0.51
N SER A 175 -13.28 -0.99 -0.29
CA SER A 175 -13.62 -2.07 -1.22
C SER A 175 -14.34 -1.53 -2.46
N ASP A 176 -15.07 -0.43 -2.31
CA ASP A 176 -15.69 0.34 -3.39
C ASP A 176 -15.17 1.79 -3.27
N ALA A 177 -14.62 2.35 -4.34
CA ALA A 177 -14.05 3.70 -4.29
C ALA A 177 -15.13 4.79 -4.09
N SER A 178 -16.37 4.51 -4.49
CA SER A 178 -17.50 5.43 -4.37
C SER A 178 -18.12 5.46 -2.97
N LYS A 179 -17.77 4.51 -2.09
CA LYS A 179 -18.37 4.38 -0.76
C LYS A 179 -17.30 4.39 0.34
N PRO A 180 -17.49 5.13 1.45
CA PRO A 180 -16.52 5.13 2.54
C PRO A 180 -16.38 3.77 3.24
N THR A 181 -17.43 2.94 3.20
CA THR A 181 -17.50 1.58 3.75
C THR A 181 -18.13 0.62 2.72
N PRO A 182 -17.77 -0.67 2.71
CA PRO A 182 -16.79 -1.34 3.58
C PRO A 182 -15.33 -1.11 3.17
N TYR A 183 -14.39 -1.21 4.13
CA TYR A 183 -12.95 -1.10 3.90
C TYR A 183 -12.18 -2.29 4.48
N LYS A 184 -11.00 -2.56 3.93
CA LYS A 184 -10.03 -3.56 4.43
C LYS A 184 -8.83 -2.83 5.03
N LEU A 185 -8.31 -3.36 6.14
CA LEU A 185 -7.07 -2.86 6.75
C LEU A 185 -5.87 -3.52 6.06
N VAL A 186 -5.02 -2.72 5.46
CA VAL A 186 -3.84 -3.18 4.71
C VAL A 186 -2.57 -2.51 5.23
N ASP A 187 -1.43 -3.14 4.99
CA ASP A 187 -0.13 -2.50 5.16
C ASP A 187 0.04 -1.42 4.07
N GLY A 188 -0.07 -0.15 4.47
CA GLY A 188 0.01 0.99 3.57
C GLY A 188 1.38 1.14 2.90
N LYS A 189 2.48 0.88 3.63
CA LYS A 189 3.83 0.98 3.05
C LYS A 189 4.03 -0.11 2.01
N PHE A 190 3.63 -1.34 2.33
CA PHE A 190 3.70 -2.46 1.39
C PHE A 190 2.88 -2.18 0.14
N LEU A 191 1.62 -1.71 0.29
CA LEU A 191 0.75 -1.38 -0.83
C LEU A 191 1.38 -0.31 -1.74
N ALA A 192 1.94 0.76 -1.18
CA ALA A 192 2.58 1.82 -1.97
C ALA A 192 3.74 1.29 -2.82
N MET A 193 4.63 0.48 -2.24
CA MET A 193 5.74 -0.13 -2.98
C MET A 193 5.25 -1.10 -4.05
N ALA A 194 4.25 -1.92 -3.72
CA ALA A 194 3.69 -2.89 -4.66
C ALA A 194 3.10 -2.18 -5.89
N VAL A 195 2.36 -1.09 -5.69
CA VAL A 195 1.81 -0.25 -6.78
C VAL A 195 2.92 0.37 -7.64
N ILE A 196 4.01 0.84 -7.04
CA ILE A 196 5.15 1.42 -7.77
C ILE A 196 5.83 0.36 -8.64
N VAL A 197 6.08 -0.82 -8.08
CA VAL A 197 6.73 -1.94 -8.77
C VAL A 197 5.83 -2.49 -9.88
N ASP A 198 4.54 -2.67 -9.60
CA ASP A 198 3.56 -3.20 -10.52
C ASP A 198 2.20 -2.50 -10.35
N SER A 199 1.92 -1.58 -11.27
CA SER A 199 0.68 -0.81 -11.29
C SER A 199 -0.48 -1.53 -11.99
N SER A 200 -0.25 -2.71 -12.56
CA SER A 200 -1.26 -3.46 -13.32
C SER A 200 -2.04 -4.46 -12.46
N VAL A 201 -1.50 -4.81 -11.30
CA VAL A 201 -2.09 -5.83 -10.42
C VAL A 201 -3.28 -5.27 -9.66
N PRO A 202 -4.45 -5.95 -9.67
CA PRO A 202 -5.56 -5.58 -8.83
C PRO A 202 -5.24 -5.84 -7.35
N PHE A 203 -5.53 -4.87 -6.49
CA PHE A 203 -5.34 -4.98 -5.05
C PHE A 203 -6.68 -5.19 -4.35
N CYS A 204 -6.76 -6.23 -3.51
CA CYS A 204 -8.00 -6.58 -2.79
C CYS A 204 -9.23 -6.82 -3.67
N GLY A 205 -9.02 -7.23 -4.93
CA GLY A 205 -10.08 -7.55 -5.90
C GLY A 205 -10.45 -6.40 -6.84
N ARG A 206 -9.72 -5.28 -6.83
CA ARG A 206 -9.99 -4.16 -7.74
C ARG A 206 -8.74 -3.38 -8.14
N ASN A 207 -8.83 -2.64 -9.24
CA ASN A 207 -7.82 -1.65 -9.60
C ASN A 207 -7.96 -0.42 -8.69
N LEU A 208 -6.82 0.17 -8.32
CA LEU A 208 -6.81 1.39 -7.51
C LEU A 208 -7.17 2.59 -8.38
N GLN A 209 -8.07 3.43 -7.89
CA GLN A 209 -8.41 4.68 -8.55
C GLN A 209 -7.44 5.79 -8.13
N VAL A 210 -7.41 6.88 -8.89
CA VAL A 210 -6.61 8.08 -8.56
C VAL A 210 -6.92 8.60 -7.14
N SER A 211 -8.19 8.54 -6.73
CA SER A 211 -8.61 8.92 -5.37
C SER A 211 -8.01 8.03 -4.28
N ASP A 212 -7.78 6.73 -4.55
CA ASP A 212 -7.14 5.82 -3.62
C ASP A 212 -5.63 6.05 -3.55
N LEU A 213 -5.00 6.32 -4.71
CA LEU A 213 -3.57 6.64 -4.78
C LEU A 213 -3.26 7.91 -3.99
N HIS A 214 -4.09 8.95 -4.14
CA HIS A 214 -3.95 10.18 -3.37
C HIS A 214 -4.14 9.96 -1.86
N ALA A 215 -5.15 9.18 -1.47
CA ALA A 215 -5.36 8.82 -0.06
C ALA A 215 -4.17 8.02 0.51
N LEU A 216 -3.57 7.15 -0.31
CA LEU A 216 -2.38 6.39 0.04
C LEU A 216 -1.16 7.29 0.22
N ASP A 217 -0.93 8.28 -0.66
CA ASP A 217 0.15 9.25 -0.51
C ASP A 217 0.04 10.08 0.77
N LEU A 218 -1.16 10.56 1.08
CA LEU A 218 -1.43 11.28 2.33
C LEU A 218 -1.12 10.39 3.55
N HIS A 219 -1.47 9.11 3.47
CA HIS A 219 -1.14 8.14 4.52
C HIS A 219 0.37 7.95 4.67
N ILE A 220 1.11 7.71 3.57
CA ILE A 220 2.58 7.56 3.57
C ILE A 220 3.25 8.80 4.17
N HIS A 221 2.78 9.98 3.78
CA HIS A 221 3.30 11.25 4.30
C HIS A 221 3.01 11.41 5.80
N ARG A 222 1.75 11.26 6.22
CA ARG A 222 1.34 11.41 7.63
C ARG A 222 2.06 10.45 8.56
N CYS A 223 2.28 9.21 8.11
CA CYS A 223 2.95 8.18 8.88
C CYS A 223 4.49 8.18 8.69
N LYS A 224 5.05 9.13 7.93
CA LYS A 224 6.50 9.27 7.66
C LYS A 224 7.14 7.96 7.15
N LEU A 225 6.46 7.28 6.23
CA LEU A 225 6.83 5.93 5.78
C LEU A 225 7.89 5.89 4.67
N GLY A 226 8.36 7.06 4.23
CA GLY A 226 9.43 7.23 3.26
C GLY A 226 9.02 8.04 2.03
N PRO A 227 9.90 8.11 1.01
CA PRO A 227 9.67 8.90 -0.20
C PRO A 227 8.82 8.20 -1.28
N PHE A 228 8.48 6.93 -1.09
CA PHE A 228 7.82 6.09 -2.08
C PHE A 228 6.31 6.36 -2.17
N LYS A 229 5.98 7.39 -2.94
CA LYS A 229 4.63 7.90 -3.16
C LYS A 229 4.10 7.48 -4.54
N PRO A 230 2.95 6.77 -4.63
CA PRO A 230 2.29 6.50 -5.91
C PRO A 230 2.08 7.71 -6.84
N ALA A 231 1.80 8.92 -6.34
CA ALA A 231 1.72 10.10 -7.23
C ALA A 231 3.02 10.34 -8.00
N ARG A 232 4.19 10.08 -7.39
CA ARG A 232 5.49 10.24 -8.07
C ARG A 232 5.66 9.25 -9.22
N LEU A 233 5.11 8.04 -9.09
CA LEU A 233 5.06 7.09 -10.19
C LEU A 233 4.25 7.66 -11.36
N MET A 234 3.06 8.22 -11.08
CA MET A 234 2.19 8.80 -12.10
C MET A 234 2.85 9.99 -12.80
N GLU A 235 3.55 10.85 -12.06
CA GLU A 235 4.33 11.96 -12.62
C GLU A 235 5.41 11.46 -13.60
N LEU A 236 6.17 10.44 -13.21
CA LEU A 236 7.22 9.86 -14.06
C LEU A 236 6.63 9.19 -15.31
N GLN A 237 5.50 8.48 -15.15
CA GLN A 237 4.77 7.89 -16.29
C GLN A 237 4.25 8.96 -17.26
N ARG A 238 3.69 10.04 -16.72
CA ARG A 238 3.24 11.19 -17.52
C ARG A 238 4.40 11.83 -18.27
N ALA A 239 5.53 12.07 -17.60
CA ALA A 239 6.72 12.63 -18.22
C ALA A 239 7.25 11.77 -19.38
N VAL A 240 7.19 10.43 -19.25
CA VAL A 240 7.54 9.52 -20.36
C VAL A 240 6.57 9.64 -21.53
N ALA A 241 5.27 9.80 -21.26
CA ALA A 241 4.24 9.91 -22.28
C ALA A 241 4.25 11.27 -23.01
N GLU A 242 4.52 12.36 -22.29
CA GLU A 242 4.52 13.74 -22.80
C GLU A 242 5.85 14.16 -23.43
N ALA A 243 6.92 13.37 -23.28
CA ALA A 243 8.23 13.69 -23.83
C ALA A 243 8.21 13.72 -25.37
N THR A 244 8.49 14.90 -25.95
CA THR A 244 8.52 15.13 -27.40
C THR A 244 9.85 14.73 -28.04
N THR A 245 10.97 14.82 -27.31
CA THR A 245 12.30 14.47 -27.82
C THR A 245 12.74 13.10 -27.34
N ALA A 246 13.53 12.39 -28.17
CA ALA A 246 14.08 11.09 -27.82
C ALA A 246 14.95 11.14 -26.54
N LYS A 247 15.73 12.22 -26.36
CA LYS A 247 16.56 12.43 -25.18
C LYS A 247 15.71 12.59 -23.91
N ALA A 248 14.71 13.48 -23.92
CA ALA A 248 13.82 13.68 -22.77
C ALA A 248 13.06 12.40 -22.40
N LYS A 249 12.61 11.64 -23.41
CA LYS A 249 11.94 10.35 -23.20
C LYS A 249 12.87 9.33 -22.54
N ALA A 250 14.12 9.25 -22.99
CA ALA A 250 15.13 8.36 -22.40
C ALA A 250 15.42 8.72 -20.92
N GLU A 251 15.59 10.01 -20.61
CA GLU A 251 15.81 10.51 -19.25
C GLU A 251 14.61 10.22 -18.33
N ALA A 252 13.39 10.51 -18.79
CA ALA A 252 12.16 10.23 -18.04
C ALA A 252 11.99 8.72 -17.79
N MET A 253 12.29 7.88 -18.80
CA MET A 253 12.25 6.43 -18.67
C MET A 253 13.29 5.92 -17.67
N GLN A 254 14.50 6.46 -17.71
CA GLN A 254 15.55 6.12 -16.75
C GLN A 254 15.12 6.46 -15.32
N GLY A 255 14.51 7.63 -15.11
CA GLY A 255 13.96 8.03 -13.82
C GLY A 255 12.88 7.07 -13.31
N LEU A 256 11.95 6.66 -14.19
CA LEU A 256 10.90 5.68 -13.88
C LEU A 256 11.49 4.31 -13.51
N VAL A 257 12.44 3.81 -14.29
CA VAL A 257 13.11 2.52 -14.03
C VAL A 257 13.86 2.55 -12.70
N LYS A 258 14.63 3.62 -12.46
CA LYS A 258 15.35 3.81 -11.19
C LYS A 258 14.40 3.78 -9.99
N PHE A 259 13.30 4.54 -10.07
CA PHE A 259 12.30 4.59 -8.99
C PHE A 259 11.68 3.21 -8.70
N ARG A 260 11.41 2.42 -9.75
CA ARG A 260 10.92 1.03 -9.60
C ARG A 260 11.95 0.09 -8.98
N ILE A 261 13.23 0.21 -9.34
CA ILE A 261 14.31 -0.60 -8.76
C ILE A 261 14.42 -0.32 -7.25
N GLU A 262 14.42 0.95 -6.87
CA GLU A 262 14.49 1.37 -5.46
C GLU A 262 13.27 0.86 -4.67
N ALA A 263 12.06 0.99 -5.22
CA ALA A 263 10.84 0.49 -4.59
C ALA A 263 10.86 -1.04 -4.43
N ARG A 264 11.39 -1.77 -5.40
CA ARG A 264 11.54 -3.24 -5.31
C ARG A 264 12.53 -3.63 -4.22
N ALA A 265 13.65 -2.93 -4.10
CA ALA A 265 14.61 -3.17 -3.03
C ALA A 265 13.98 -2.93 -1.64
N GLU A 266 13.24 -1.83 -1.48
CA GLU A 266 12.55 -1.50 -0.22
C GLU A 266 11.43 -2.50 0.10
N LEU A 267 10.66 -2.95 -0.90
CA LEU A 267 9.67 -4.02 -0.74
C LEU A 267 10.31 -5.33 -0.27
N GLY A 268 11.49 -5.68 -0.79
CA GLY A 268 12.26 -6.84 -0.34
C GLY A 268 12.65 -6.75 1.14
N LYS A 269 13.09 -5.57 1.61
CA LYS A 269 13.38 -5.35 3.04
C LYS A 269 12.15 -5.51 3.91
N LEU A 270 11.00 -4.98 3.49
CA LEU A 270 9.74 -5.09 4.24
C LEU A 270 9.31 -6.54 4.41
N ARG A 271 9.40 -7.36 3.35
CA ARG A 271 9.10 -8.80 3.42
C ARG A 271 9.99 -9.51 4.45
N LYS A 272 11.30 -9.27 4.41
CA LYS A 272 12.25 -9.84 5.39
C LYS A 272 11.93 -9.43 6.83
N ILE A 273 11.56 -8.17 7.06
CA ILE A 273 11.18 -7.68 8.40
C ILE A 273 9.90 -8.37 8.88
N GLN A 274 8.89 -8.48 8.01
CA GLN A 274 7.63 -9.15 8.34
C GLN A 274 7.86 -10.63 8.67
N GLU A 275 8.63 -11.34 7.84
CA GLU A 275 9.00 -12.75 8.05
C GLU A 275 9.76 -12.95 9.36
N SER A 276 10.78 -12.13 9.63
CA SER A 276 11.56 -12.20 10.88
C SER A 276 10.66 -12.02 12.11
N ARG A 277 9.71 -11.08 12.08
CA ARG A 277 8.75 -10.87 13.17
C ARG A 277 7.80 -12.04 13.37
N LEU A 278 7.37 -12.69 12.27
CA LEU A 278 6.54 -13.89 12.35
C LEU A 278 7.29 -15.06 13.00
N ILE A 279 8.57 -15.26 12.63
CA ILE A 279 9.42 -16.29 13.25
C ILE A 279 9.60 -16.01 14.76
N GLN A 280 9.87 -14.75 15.13
CA GLN A 280 10.00 -14.38 16.54
C GLN A 280 8.76 -14.70 17.36
N LEU A 281 7.56 -14.53 16.78
CA LEU A 281 6.31 -14.90 17.46
C LEU A 281 6.15 -16.41 17.65
N GLN A 282 6.63 -17.22 16.70
CA GLN A 282 6.59 -18.69 16.81
C GLN A 282 7.59 -19.21 17.85
N LEU A 283 8.71 -18.51 18.04
CA LEU A 283 9.76 -18.90 18.99
C LEU A 283 9.49 -18.48 20.43
N LEU A 284 8.56 -17.54 20.69
CA LEU A 284 8.24 -17.14 22.06
C LEU A 284 7.63 -18.33 22.83
N PRO A 285 8.30 -18.85 23.89
CA PRO A 285 7.94 -20.10 24.57
C PRO A 285 6.70 -20.00 25.51
N GLY A 286 5.70 -19.23 25.11
CA GLY A 286 4.45 -19.01 25.87
C GLY A 286 3.20 -18.85 25.02
N GLY A 287 3.29 -18.99 23.69
CA GLY A 287 2.14 -18.99 22.80
C GLY A 287 1.27 -20.24 22.99
N SER A 288 0.22 -20.13 23.78
CA SER A 288 -0.90 -21.10 23.84
C SER A 288 -0.66 -22.45 24.53
N ARG A 289 -0.07 -22.43 25.74
CA ARG A 289 -0.44 -23.39 26.80
C ARG A 289 -1.29 -22.76 27.90
N ARG A 290 -2.03 -21.68 27.61
CA ARG A 290 -3.01 -21.15 28.56
C ARG A 290 -4.28 -21.99 28.51
N HIS A 291 -4.42 -22.82 29.55
CA HIS A 291 -5.66 -23.35 30.10
C HIS A 291 -6.51 -24.26 29.21
N ARG A 292 -5.96 -25.43 28.85
CA ARG A 292 -6.81 -26.63 28.83
C ARG A 292 -7.07 -26.96 30.30
N GLY A 293 -8.28 -26.66 30.75
CA GLY A 293 -8.66 -26.71 32.16
C GLY A 293 -8.19 -27.97 32.86
N GLU A 294 -7.35 -27.80 33.88
CA GLU A 294 -7.47 -28.65 35.05
C GLU A 294 -8.72 -28.21 35.80
N ALA A 295 -9.85 -28.72 35.31
CA ALA A 295 -11.02 -28.99 36.14
C ALA A 295 -10.64 -30.09 37.14
N ARG A 296 -9.67 -29.84 38.04
CA ARG A 296 -9.41 -30.71 39.18
C ARG A 296 -10.38 -30.35 40.28
N GLY A 297 -11.52 -31.02 40.22
CA GLY A 297 -12.12 -31.65 41.40
C GLY A 297 -12.41 -30.73 42.57
N SER A 298 -13.51 -29.99 42.48
CA SER A 298 -14.29 -29.66 43.68
C SER A 298 -15.02 -30.93 44.14
N ARG A 299 -14.27 -31.83 44.80
CA ARG A 299 -14.80 -33.05 45.42
C ARG A 299 -15.50 -32.64 46.70
N ARG A 300 -16.78 -32.26 46.56
CA ARG A 300 -17.73 -31.96 47.63
C ARG A 300 -17.80 -33.18 48.57
N LYS A 301 -17.11 -33.13 49.71
CA LYS A 301 -17.28 -34.10 50.81
C LYS A 301 -18.71 -33.96 51.33
N GLN A 302 -19.57 -34.90 50.99
CA GLN A 302 -20.76 -35.22 51.78
C GLN A 302 -20.31 -36.22 52.84
N ASN A 303 -20.11 -35.77 54.08
CA ASN A 303 -20.01 -36.67 55.23
C ASN A 303 -21.41 -36.80 55.81
N GLY A 304 -22.05 -37.93 55.53
CA GLY A 304 -23.31 -38.35 56.14
C GLY A 304 -23.10 -38.73 57.60
N LEU A 305 -24.03 -38.27 58.43
CA LEU A 305 -24.33 -38.73 59.78
C LEU A 305 -24.59 -40.24 59.77
N ALA A 306 -23.98 -40.97 60.69
CA ALA A 306 -24.45 -42.28 61.13
C ALA A 306 -24.99 -42.15 62.55
N SER A 307 -26.19 -42.69 62.76
CA SER A 307 -26.84 -42.94 64.06
C SER A 307 -26.62 -44.39 64.48
#